data_AF-W8X1H1-F1
#
_entry.id   AF-W8X1H1-F1
#
_cell.length_a   1.000
_cell.length_b   1.000
_cell.length_c   1.000
_cell.angle_alpha   90.00
_cell.angle_beta   90.00
_cell.angle_gamma   90.00
#
_symmetry.space_group_name_H-M   'P 1'
#
loop_
_entity.id
_entity.type
_entity.pdbx_description
1 polymer ?
#
loop_
_entity_poly.entity_id
_entity_poly.type
_entity_poly.pdbx_seq_one_letter_code
_entity_poly.pdbx_strand_id
1 'polypeptide(L)'
;MSLTPIPKGITLDQLDPWGTVADLGSEILEGDPRAFGRMTDGAPDSPVSAAFFGTTRSRFRMVYPFNEQATVVTGAVRLTDESTGQSTHFGVGDSWFVTKGTPVLWEILSDSFVKHYHAVA
;
A
#
# COMPACT_ATOMS: atom_id res chain seq x y z
N MET A 1 6.93 -17.62 15.15
CA MET A 1 7.28 -18.31 13.89
C MET A 1 8.34 -17.46 13.20
N SER A 2 9.40 -18.05 12.64
CA SER A 2 10.46 -17.31 11.94
C SER A 2 10.19 -17.08 10.45
N LEU A 3 9.22 -17.79 9.86
CA LEU A 3 8.84 -17.67 8.45
C LEU A 3 7.33 -17.42 8.35
N THR A 4 6.95 -16.29 7.74
CA THR A 4 5.55 -15.91 7.50
C THR A 4 5.26 -15.97 6.01
N PRO A 5 4.45 -16.92 5.52
CA PRO A 5 4.05 -16.96 4.12
C PRO A 5 3.19 -15.75 3.74
N ILE A 6 3.44 -15.18 2.56
CA ILE A 6 2.64 -14.09 2.00
C ILE A 6 1.73 -14.67 0.90
N PRO A 7 0.46 -15.02 1.22
CA PRO A 7 -0.44 -15.58 0.22
C PRO A 7 -0.82 -14.54 -0.84
N LYS A 8 -0.96 -15.02 -2.09
CA LYS A 8 -1.66 -14.28 -3.15
C LYS A 8 -3.17 -14.35 -2.93
N GLY A 9 -3.91 -13.39 -3.48
CA GLY A 9 -5.36 -13.42 -3.51
C GLY A 9 -6.05 -13.14 -2.17
N ILE A 10 -5.33 -12.65 -1.17
CA ILE A 10 -5.94 -12.13 0.06
C ILE A 10 -6.80 -10.91 -0.26
N THR A 11 -8.01 -10.86 0.27
CA THR A 11 -9.00 -9.81 -0.01
C THR A 11 -9.22 -8.89 1.19
N LEU A 12 -9.90 -7.75 0.97
CA LEU A 12 -10.09 -6.71 1.99
C LEU A 12 -10.85 -7.22 3.23
N ASP A 13 -11.77 -8.17 3.07
CA ASP A 13 -12.54 -8.77 4.17
C ASP A 13 -11.68 -9.63 5.11
N GLN A 14 -10.45 -9.94 4.73
CA GLN A 14 -9.48 -10.68 5.54
C GLN A 14 -8.48 -9.75 6.26
N LEU A 15 -8.66 -8.43 6.15
CA LEU A 15 -7.84 -7.40 6.77
C LEU A 15 -8.64 -6.62 7.80
N ASP A 16 -7.96 -6.03 8.77
CA ASP A 16 -8.59 -5.21 9.81
C ASP A 16 -8.84 -3.78 9.30
N PRO A 17 -9.99 -3.16 9.60
CA PRO A 17 -10.27 -1.79 9.18
C PRO A 17 -9.37 -0.80 9.94
N TRP A 18 -8.69 0.07 9.19
CA TRP A 18 -7.81 1.12 9.73
C TRP A 18 -8.35 2.54 9.50
N GLY A 19 -9.60 2.66 9.04
CA GLY A 19 -10.24 3.95 8.73
C GLY A 19 -10.16 4.25 7.23
N THR A 20 -9.66 5.43 6.90
CA THR A 20 -9.41 5.90 5.53
C THR A 20 -7.92 6.16 5.31
N VAL A 21 -7.49 6.29 4.07
CA VAL A 21 -6.10 6.70 3.79
C VAL A 21 -5.76 8.09 4.32
N ALA A 22 -6.75 8.97 4.55
CA ALA A 22 -6.54 10.27 5.17
C ALA A 22 -6.16 10.17 6.65
N ASP A 23 -6.73 9.19 7.37
CA ASP A 23 -6.35 8.89 8.75
C ASP A 23 -4.89 8.41 8.84
N LEU A 24 -4.33 7.92 7.73
CA LEU A 24 -2.93 7.52 7.57
C LEU A 24 -2.04 8.64 6.98
N GLY A 25 -2.58 9.85 6.81
CA GLY A 25 -1.82 11.02 6.35
C GLY A 25 -1.83 11.27 4.83
N SER A 26 -2.67 10.57 4.07
CA SER A 26 -2.82 10.81 2.62
C SER A 26 -3.84 11.93 2.33
N GLU A 27 -3.72 12.54 1.15
CA GLU A 27 -4.71 13.48 0.62
C GLU A 27 -5.65 12.74 -0.34
N ILE A 28 -6.96 12.73 -0.04
CA ILE A 28 -7.97 12.09 -0.89
C ILE A 28 -8.31 13.02 -2.07
N LEU A 29 -8.25 12.47 -3.28
CA LEU A 29 -8.59 13.21 -4.51
C LEU A 29 -9.90 12.72 -5.13
N GLU A 30 -10.19 11.43 -5.05
CA GLU A 30 -11.40 10.82 -5.62
C GLU A 30 -11.78 9.51 -4.89
N GLY A 31 -13.08 9.26 -4.76
CA GLY A 31 -13.64 8.04 -4.18
C GLY A 31 -13.73 8.05 -2.64
N ASP A 32 -14.00 6.87 -2.07
CA ASP A 32 -14.00 6.63 -0.62
C ASP A 32 -12.90 5.61 -0.28
N PRO A 33 -11.63 6.05 -0.14
CA PRO A 33 -10.47 5.19 0.07
C PRO A 33 -10.43 4.64 1.50
N ARG A 34 -11.24 3.61 1.75
CA ARG A 34 -11.20 2.82 2.99
C ARG A 34 -9.85 2.13 3.10
N ALA A 35 -9.18 2.24 4.24
CA ALA A 35 -7.89 1.62 4.51
C ALA A 35 -8.07 0.39 5.40
N PHE A 36 -7.35 -0.67 5.06
CA PHE A 36 -7.32 -1.92 5.80
C PHE A 36 -5.89 -2.40 5.92
N GLY A 37 -5.59 -3.17 6.97
CA GLY A 37 -4.30 -3.82 7.05
C GLY A 37 -4.22 -4.97 8.03
N ARG A 38 -3.09 -5.67 8.00
CA ARG A 38 -2.81 -6.78 8.90
C ARG A 38 -1.30 -6.94 9.04
N MET A 39 -0.79 -6.73 10.24
CA MET A 39 0.64 -6.86 10.53
C MET A 39 1.10 -8.32 10.35
N THR A 40 2.29 -8.49 9.79
CA THR A 40 2.97 -9.78 9.67
C THR A 40 4.23 -9.86 10.51
N ASP A 41 4.91 -8.72 10.71
CA ASP A 41 6.05 -8.57 11.63
C ASP A 41 6.18 -7.11 12.09
N GLY A 42 6.65 -6.90 13.32
CA GLY A 42 6.81 -5.59 13.93
C GLY A 42 5.49 -4.85 14.23
N ALA A 43 5.61 -3.73 14.91
CA ALA A 43 4.56 -2.73 15.05
C ALA A 43 4.72 -1.62 14.00
N PRO A 44 3.69 -0.81 13.69
CA PRO A 44 3.79 0.26 12.68
C PRO A 44 4.93 1.28 12.91
N ASP A 45 5.35 1.47 14.16
CA ASP A 45 6.43 2.36 14.58
C ASP A 45 7.78 1.65 14.77
N SER A 46 7.84 0.34 14.52
CA SER A 46 9.09 -0.42 14.60
C SER A 46 10.07 0.00 13.49
N PRO A 47 11.40 -0.01 13.74
CA PRO A 47 12.39 0.35 12.71
C PRO A 47 12.30 -0.50 11.44
N VAL A 48 11.85 -1.74 11.59
CA VAL A 48 11.50 -2.66 10.52
C VAL A 48 10.12 -3.22 10.83
N SER A 49 9.23 -3.22 9.84
CA SER A 49 7.92 -3.87 9.93
C SER A 49 7.49 -4.44 8.60
N ALA A 50 6.55 -5.37 8.61
CA ALA A 50 5.94 -5.90 7.41
C ALA A 50 4.44 -6.11 7.62
N ALA A 51 3.63 -5.78 6.63
CA ALA A 51 2.18 -5.92 6.74
C ALA A 51 1.50 -6.04 5.37
N PHE A 52 0.24 -6.46 5.41
CA PHE A 52 -0.69 -6.22 4.32
C PHE A 52 -1.29 -4.83 4.47
N PHE A 53 -1.40 -4.11 3.35
CA PHE A 53 -2.20 -2.90 3.22
C PHE A 53 -3.20 -3.11 2.10
N GLY A 54 -4.46 -2.76 2.34
CA GLY A 54 -5.51 -2.82 1.34
C GLY A 54 -6.35 -1.56 1.31
N THR A 55 -6.89 -1.25 0.12
CA THR A 55 -7.83 -0.15 -0.05
C THR A 55 -8.84 -0.40 -1.17
N THR A 56 -9.94 0.34 -1.13
CA THR A 56 -10.99 0.35 -2.15
C THR A 56 -10.59 1.23 -3.34
N ARG A 57 -11.28 1.05 -4.47
CA ARG A 57 -11.11 1.89 -5.67
C ARG A 57 -11.19 3.38 -5.33
N SER A 58 -10.13 4.11 -5.64
CA SER A 58 -9.94 5.50 -5.23
C SER A 58 -8.71 6.11 -5.89
N ARG A 59 -8.57 7.43 -5.72
CA ARG A 59 -7.37 8.19 -6.08
C ARG A 59 -6.96 9.07 -4.91
N PHE A 60 -5.69 8.99 -4.52
CA PHE A 60 -5.15 9.76 -3.41
C PHE A 60 -3.65 10.00 -3.57
N ARG A 61 -3.13 11.00 -2.87
CA ARG A 61 -1.71 11.34 -2.83
C ARG A 61 -1.13 10.98 -1.48
N MET A 62 0.07 10.43 -1.49
CA MET A 62 0.82 10.11 -0.27
C MET A 62 2.28 10.48 -0.45
N VAL A 63 2.86 11.13 0.57
CA VAL A 63 4.32 11.23 0.69
C VAL A 63 4.78 10.05 1.54
N TYR A 64 5.64 9.21 0.97
CA TYR A 64 6.07 7.99 1.63
C TYR A 64 6.75 8.26 2.99
N PRO A 65 6.22 7.76 4.13
CA PRO A 65 6.74 8.07 5.46
C PRO A 65 8.00 7.25 5.84
N PHE A 66 8.29 6.19 5.09
CA PHE A 66 9.41 5.27 5.25
C PHE A 66 9.85 4.70 3.90
N ASN A 67 10.99 4.03 3.87
CA ASN A 67 11.38 3.23 2.71
C ASN A 67 10.53 1.98 2.67
N GLU A 68 9.99 1.63 1.49
CA GLU A 68 9.07 0.50 1.34
C GLU A 68 9.46 -0.33 0.13
N GLN A 69 9.57 -1.65 0.31
CA GLN A 69 9.37 -2.60 -0.79
C GLN A 69 7.98 -3.18 -0.66
N ALA A 70 7.20 -3.17 -1.74
CA ALA A 70 5.88 -3.76 -1.75
C ALA A 70 5.65 -4.66 -2.96
N THR A 71 4.73 -5.60 -2.81
CA THR A 71 4.30 -6.53 -3.87
C THR A 71 2.77 -6.55 -3.90
N VAL A 72 2.18 -6.40 -5.08
CA VAL A 72 0.73 -6.53 -5.24
C VAL A 72 0.33 -7.99 -5.07
N VAL A 73 -0.63 -8.25 -4.19
CA VAL A 73 -1.18 -9.60 -3.97
C VAL A 73 -2.62 -9.75 -4.46
N THR A 74 -3.35 -8.64 -4.60
CA THR A 74 -4.71 -8.57 -5.16
C THR A 74 -4.94 -7.24 -5.87
N GLY A 75 -5.63 -7.26 -7.01
CA GLY A 75 -6.00 -6.07 -7.78
C GLY A 75 -4.85 -5.47 -8.59
N ALA A 76 -4.99 -4.20 -8.94
CA ALA A 76 -4.00 -3.44 -9.69
C ALA A 76 -4.01 -1.96 -9.28
N VAL A 77 -2.84 -1.34 -9.37
CA VAL A 77 -2.62 0.08 -9.05
C VAL A 77 -1.77 0.73 -10.12
N ARG A 78 -2.01 2.00 -10.38
CA ARG A 78 -1.06 2.86 -11.07
C ARG A 78 -0.45 3.83 -10.05
N LEU A 79 0.87 3.87 -10.02
CA LEU A 79 1.62 4.79 -9.18
C LEU A 79 2.31 5.80 -10.08
N THR A 80 2.17 7.09 -9.74
CA THR A 80 2.89 8.17 -10.42
C THR A 80 3.79 8.85 -9.41
N ASP A 81 5.10 8.82 -9.65
CA ASP A 81 6.06 9.64 -8.91
C ASP A 81 5.89 11.09 -9.37
N GLU A 82 5.33 11.93 -8.50
CA GLU A 82 5.01 13.31 -8.85
C GLU A 82 6.26 14.20 -8.98
N SER A 83 7.42 13.74 -8.48
CA SER A 83 8.68 14.47 -8.66
C SER A 83 9.24 14.35 -10.07
N THR A 84 8.92 13.24 -10.77
CA THR A 84 9.41 12.95 -12.13
C THR A 84 8.30 12.93 -13.18
N GLY A 85 7.04 12.80 -12.76
CA GLY A 85 5.89 12.59 -13.63
C GLY A 85 5.81 11.18 -14.22
N GLN A 86 6.69 10.25 -13.81
CA GLN A 86 6.69 8.87 -14.31
C GLN A 86 5.58 8.06 -13.68
N SER A 87 4.79 7.39 -14.51
CA SER A 87 3.69 6.51 -14.10
C SER A 87 3.97 5.05 -14.45
N THR A 88 3.76 4.16 -13.49
CA THR A 88 3.92 2.71 -13.68
C THR A 88 2.66 1.97 -13.23
N HIS A 89 2.21 1.01 -14.03
CA HIS A 89 1.14 0.09 -13.68
C HIS A 89 1.74 -1.13 -12.95
N PHE A 90 1.14 -1.51 -11.82
CA PHE A 90 1.48 -2.71 -11.07
C PHE A 90 0.24 -3.62 -10.90
N GLY A 91 0.36 -4.86 -11.35
CA GLY A 91 -0.61 -5.93 -11.14
C GLY A 91 -0.09 -7.00 -10.18
N VAL A 92 -0.90 -8.03 -9.94
CA VAL A 92 -0.56 -9.13 -9.01
C VAL A 92 0.79 -9.77 -9.34
N GLY A 93 1.68 -9.79 -8.35
CA GLY A 93 3.03 -10.33 -8.47
C GLY A 93 4.11 -9.30 -8.81
N ASP A 94 3.72 -8.11 -9.27
CA ASP A 94 4.66 -7.02 -9.47
C ASP A 94 5.07 -6.41 -8.13
N SER A 95 6.32 -5.99 -8.07
CA SER A 95 6.91 -5.32 -6.90
C SER A 95 7.47 -3.96 -7.26
N TRP A 96 7.56 -3.09 -6.27
CA TRP A 96 8.30 -1.84 -6.35
C TRP A 96 9.06 -1.56 -5.06
N PHE A 97 10.06 -0.70 -5.19
CA PHE A 97 10.75 -0.07 -4.07
C PHE A 97 10.61 1.44 -4.18
N VAL A 98 10.42 2.11 -3.05
CA VAL A 98 10.24 3.55 -2.98
C VAL A 98 10.89 4.09 -1.72
N THR A 99 11.59 5.21 -1.86
CA THR A 99 12.30 5.84 -0.75
C THR A 99 11.38 6.78 0.01
N LYS A 100 11.66 6.91 1.31
CA LYS A 100 11.04 7.89 2.19
C LYS A 100 11.09 9.29 1.58
N GLY A 101 9.98 10.03 1.71
CA GLY A 101 9.83 11.39 1.20
C GLY A 101 9.36 11.48 -0.25
N THR A 102 9.23 10.36 -0.98
CA THR A 102 8.76 10.38 -2.37
C THR A 102 7.26 10.71 -2.43
N PRO A 103 6.83 11.78 -3.14
CA PRO A 103 5.43 12.07 -3.37
C PRO A 103 4.89 11.16 -4.47
N VAL A 104 3.90 10.33 -4.13
CA VAL A 104 3.31 9.37 -5.06
C VAL A 104 1.81 9.58 -5.12
N LEU A 105 1.32 9.75 -6.35
CA LEU A 105 -0.10 9.65 -6.66
C LEU A 105 -0.47 8.19 -6.86
N TRP A 106 -1.46 7.75 -6.09
CA TRP A 106 -2.05 6.43 -6.14
C TRP A 106 -3.36 6.46 -6.92
N GLU A 107 -3.48 5.60 -7.92
CA GLU A 107 -4.72 5.34 -8.66
C GLU A 107 -5.05 3.86 -8.58
N ILE A 108 -6.03 3.52 -7.74
CA ILE A 108 -6.46 2.14 -7.54
C ILE A 108 -7.40 1.76 -8.69
N LEU A 109 -6.99 0.80 -9.52
CA LEU A 109 -7.66 0.49 -10.79
C LEU A 109 -8.75 -0.59 -10.65
N SER A 110 -8.66 -1.40 -9.59
CA SER A 110 -9.60 -2.48 -9.26
C SER A 110 -10.55 -2.06 -8.14
N ASP A 111 -11.67 -2.76 -7.99
CA ASP A 111 -12.64 -2.48 -6.91
C ASP A 111 -12.02 -2.66 -5.52
N SER A 112 -11.11 -3.63 -5.41
CA SER A 112 -10.26 -3.85 -4.24
C SER A 112 -8.80 -4.01 -4.64
N PHE A 113 -7.90 -3.54 -3.79
CA PHE A 113 -6.47 -3.66 -3.95
C PHE A 113 -5.83 -4.07 -2.63
N VAL A 114 -4.88 -5.01 -2.69
CA VAL A 114 -4.06 -5.39 -1.54
C VAL A 114 -2.61 -5.57 -1.98
N LYS A 115 -1.70 -4.99 -1.21
CA LYS A 115 -0.25 -5.24 -1.28
C LYS A 115 0.25 -5.84 0.02
N HIS A 116 1.34 -6.59 -0.05
CA HIS A 116 2.19 -6.84 1.12
C HIS A 116 3.41 -5.93 1.01
N TYR A 117 3.86 -5.38 2.14
CA TYR A 117 5.01 -4.50 2.17
C TYR A 117 5.97 -4.84 3.30
N HIS A 118 7.24 -4.48 3.08
CA HIS A 118 8.31 -4.45 4.06
C HIS A 118 8.82 -3.01 4.16
N ALA A 119 8.70 -2.43 5.36
CA ALA A 119 9.00 -1.04 5.66
C ALA A 119 10.27 -0.92 6.50
N VAL A 120 11.07 0.11 6.21
CA VAL A 120 12.27 0.49 6.96
C VAL A 120 12.24 2.01 7.22
N ALA A 121 12.29 2.40 8.50
CA ALA A 121 12.08 3.78 8.96
C ALA A 121 13.13 4.81 8.48
#